data_AF-A0AB38X820-F1
#
_entry.id   AF-A0AB38X820-F1
#
_cell.length_a   1.000
_cell.length_b   1.000
_cell.length_c   1.000
_cell.angle_alpha   90.00
_cell.angle_beta   90.00
_cell.angle_gamma   90.00
#
_symmetry.space_group_name_H-M   'P 1'
#
loop_
_entity.id
_entity.type
_entity.pdbx_description
1 polymer ?
#
loop_
_entity_poly.entity_id
_entity_poly.type
_entity_poly.pdbx_seq_one_letter_code
_entity_poly.pdbx_strand_id
1 'polypeptide(L)'
;MSLELYGFTVRKLAKKFSELGYRIDYDNNWIFFIKESTFNLSNQGWKIHVSSTATEFLESLDAVTSVVRKYDASFKIPRTWHAMLSLTTGAVPLVTTGKMITIYPKQKSDIELETIVNELYRTQNNKLFPPIFTDYQYKDSNIFLRYGSFIEQYVLDDKQEPLLALFDESNVLIPDKRVFGAHTPSFVKVPRFITNYFPKRTTMQFPLTQPRLLQRSAKGNIYKVLTPKGPALLK
;
A
#
# COMPACT_ATOMS: atom_id res chain seq x y z
N MET A 1 -19.57 10.56 0.22
CA MET A 1 -19.53 10.18 -1.21
C MET A 1 -20.57 9.08 -1.44
N SER A 2 -21.39 9.19 -2.49
CA SER A 2 -22.40 8.18 -2.84
C SER A 2 -21.82 7.11 -3.78
N LEU A 3 -22.45 5.92 -3.82
CA LEU A 3 -22.04 4.81 -4.69
C LEU A 3 -22.09 5.18 -6.17
N GLU A 4 -23.12 5.93 -6.58
CA GLU A 4 -23.27 6.42 -7.97
C GLU A 4 -22.15 7.39 -8.36
N LEU A 5 -21.81 8.34 -7.48
CA LEU A 5 -20.73 9.30 -7.71
C LEU A 5 -19.39 8.60 -7.90
N TYR A 6 -19.11 7.57 -7.09
CA TYR A 6 -17.89 6.77 -7.23
C TYR A 6 -17.83 6.08 -8.59
N GLY A 7 -18.91 5.37 -8.96
CA GLY A 7 -18.98 4.66 -10.23
C GLY A 7 -18.84 5.57 -11.45
N PHE A 8 -19.46 6.75 -11.41
CA PHE A 8 -19.32 7.76 -12.45
C PHE A 8 -17.88 8.26 -12.57
N THR A 9 -17.23 8.61 -11.45
CA THR A 9 -15.86 9.09 -11.43
C THR A 9 -14.87 8.06 -11.96
N VAL A 10 -14.98 6.80 -11.53
CA VAL A 10 -14.09 5.72 -12.01
C VAL A 10 -14.24 5.51 -13.52
N ARG A 11 -15.47 5.50 -14.06
CA ARG A 11 -15.70 5.37 -15.51
C ARG A 11 -15.11 6.54 -16.30
N LYS A 12 -15.31 7.78 -15.82
CA LYS A 12 -14.73 8.97 -16.44
C LYS A 12 -13.20 8.93 -16.43
N LEU A 13 -12.61 8.48 -15.32
CA LEU A 13 -11.17 8.31 -15.19
C LEU A 13 -10.62 7.24 -16.15
N ALA A 14 -11.27 6.08 -16.22
CA ALA A 14 -10.92 5.00 -17.15
C ALA A 14 -10.91 5.47 -18.61
N LYS A 15 -11.97 6.19 -19.03
CA LYS A 15 -12.05 6.78 -20.37
C LYS A 15 -10.88 7.75 -20.62
N LYS A 16 -10.66 8.70 -19.71
CA LYS A 16 -9.58 9.71 -19.81
C LYS A 16 -8.20 9.05 -19.94
N PHE A 17 -7.90 8.03 -19.15
CA PHE A 17 -6.60 7.36 -19.20
C PHE A 17 -6.45 6.46 -20.44
N SER A 18 -7.52 5.83 -20.92
CA SER A 18 -7.53 5.11 -22.19
C SER A 18 -7.14 6.04 -23.36
N GLU A 19 -7.71 7.24 -23.41
CA GLU A 19 -7.37 8.28 -24.40
C GLU A 19 -5.90 8.74 -24.29
N LEU A 20 -5.26 8.57 -23.13
CA LEU A 20 -3.84 8.85 -22.89
C LEU A 20 -2.92 7.63 -23.18
N GLY A 21 -3.47 6.58 -23.80
CA GLY A 21 -2.74 5.37 -24.16
C GLY A 21 -2.46 4.43 -22.99
N TYR A 22 -3.27 4.45 -21.94
CA TYR A 22 -3.21 3.43 -20.88
C TYR A 22 -4.16 2.28 -21.22
N ARG A 23 -3.68 1.04 -21.08
CA ARG A 23 -4.56 -0.13 -21.03
C ARG A 23 -5.32 -0.13 -19.70
N ILE A 24 -6.62 -0.32 -19.77
CA ILE A 24 -7.48 -0.44 -18.59
C ILE A 24 -7.82 -1.91 -18.38
N ASP A 25 -7.49 -2.43 -17.22
CA ASP A 25 -7.77 -3.82 -16.80
C ASP A 25 -8.47 -3.81 -15.44
N TYR A 26 -9.11 -4.89 -15.02
CA TYR A 26 -9.78 -4.95 -13.72
C TYR A 26 -10.01 -6.38 -13.22
N ASP A 27 -10.07 -6.51 -11.89
CA ASP A 27 -10.52 -7.72 -11.20
C ASP A 27 -11.74 -7.41 -10.31
N ASN A 28 -12.06 -8.26 -9.34
CA ASN A 28 -13.19 -8.03 -8.43
C ASN A 28 -13.01 -6.81 -7.50
N ASN A 29 -11.76 -6.48 -7.15
CA ASN A 29 -11.39 -5.49 -6.16
C ASN A 29 -10.72 -4.24 -6.75
N TRP A 30 -10.00 -4.38 -7.88
CA TRP A 30 -9.12 -3.35 -8.42
C TRP A 30 -9.45 -3.03 -9.88
N ILE A 31 -9.21 -1.78 -10.26
CA ILE A 31 -9.05 -1.36 -11.64
C ILE A 31 -7.60 -0.90 -11.83
N PHE A 32 -6.97 -1.37 -12.90
CA PHE A 32 -5.58 -1.16 -13.23
C PHE A 32 -5.48 -0.24 -14.45
N PHE A 33 -4.61 0.75 -14.34
CA PHE A 33 -4.26 1.69 -15.38
C PHE A 33 -2.81 1.42 -15.77
N ILE A 34 -2.62 0.78 -16.91
CA ILE A 34 -1.36 0.17 -17.32
C ILE A 34 -0.75 0.97 -18.46
N LYS A 35 0.40 1.58 -18.21
CA LYS A 35 1.25 2.18 -19.25
C LYS A 35 2.30 1.16 -19.66
N GLU A 36 2.32 0.76 -20.93
CA GLU A 36 3.23 -0.29 -21.44
C GLU A 36 4.70 -0.05 -21.06
N SER A 37 5.16 1.19 -21.19
CA SER A 37 6.52 1.59 -20.79
C SER A 37 6.90 1.37 -19.32
N THR A 38 5.94 1.04 -18.44
CA THR A 38 6.22 0.65 -17.04
C THR A 38 6.72 -0.79 -16.93
N PHE A 39 6.21 -1.68 -17.77
CA PHE A 39 6.46 -3.13 -17.66
C PHE A 39 7.71 -3.59 -18.40
N ASN A 40 8.24 -2.76 -19.30
CA ASN A 40 9.46 -3.08 -20.06
C ASN A 40 10.75 -3.05 -19.23
N LEU A 41 10.69 -2.76 -17.92
CA LEU A 41 11.88 -2.46 -17.11
C LEU A 41 12.14 -3.47 -15.99
N SER A 42 11.10 -4.03 -15.34
CA SER A 42 11.19 -5.22 -14.46
C SER A 42 9.81 -5.57 -13.89
N ASN A 43 9.57 -6.85 -13.60
CA ASN A 43 8.33 -7.32 -12.97
C ASN A 43 8.27 -7.05 -11.44
N GLN A 44 9.18 -6.25 -10.89
CA GLN A 44 9.27 -5.96 -9.45
C GLN A 44 10.00 -4.66 -9.17
N GLY A 45 9.74 -4.03 -8.02
CA GLY A 45 10.44 -2.81 -7.62
C GLY A 45 9.76 -2.07 -6.49
N TRP A 46 10.18 -0.83 -6.26
CA TRP A 46 9.52 0.11 -5.36
C TRP A 46 8.16 0.56 -5.87
N LYS A 47 7.11 0.28 -5.11
CA LYS A 47 5.76 0.78 -5.33
C LYS A 47 5.46 1.86 -4.31
N ILE A 48 4.62 2.81 -4.73
CA ILE A 48 4.13 3.87 -3.85
C ILE A 48 2.68 3.57 -3.54
N HIS A 49 2.34 3.47 -2.26
CA HIS A 49 0.96 3.37 -1.80
C HIS A 49 0.53 4.71 -1.23
N VAL A 50 -0.60 5.21 -1.69
CA VAL A 50 -1.25 6.40 -1.12
C VAL A 50 -2.44 5.93 -0.31
N SER A 51 -2.44 6.27 0.96
CA SER A 51 -3.53 6.00 1.87
C SER A 51 -4.51 7.18 1.93
N SER A 52 -5.77 6.88 2.20
CA SER A 52 -6.81 7.90 2.29
C SER A 52 -8.00 7.35 3.07
N THR A 53 -8.74 8.25 3.71
CA THR A 53 -10.12 7.95 4.11
C THR A 53 -11.01 7.78 2.87
N ALA A 54 -12.19 7.18 3.04
CA ALA A 54 -13.19 7.08 2.00
C ALA A 54 -13.70 8.46 1.54
N THR A 55 -13.70 9.45 2.43
CA THR A 55 -14.17 10.82 2.14
C THR A 55 -13.15 11.63 1.37
N GLU A 56 -11.85 11.49 1.66
CA GLU A 56 -10.77 12.22 0.99
C GLU A 56 -10.28 11.52 -0.30
N PHE A 57 -10.79 10.32 -0.60
CA PHE A 57 -10.26 9.50 -1.70
C PHE A 57 -10.30 10.19 -3.07
N LEU A 58 -11.39 10.87 -3.42
CA LEU A 58 -11.49 11.50 -4.75
C LEU A 58 -10.51 12.67 -4.91
N GLU A 59 -10.31 13.47 -3.86
CA GLU A 59 -9.34 14.56 -3.87
C GLU A 59 -7.91 14.01 -3.97
N SER A 60 -7.60 13.00 -3.16
CA SER A 60 -6.32 12.28 -3.22
C SER A 60 -6.08 11.69 -4.61
N LEU A 61 -7.10 11.09 -5.21
CA LEU A 61 -7.04 10.50 -6.55
C LEU A 61 -6.78 11.56 -7.63
N ASP A 62 -7.43 12.73 -7.57
CA ASP A 62 -7.20 13.80 -8.54
C ASP A 62 -5.73 14.28 -8.51
N ALA A 63 -5.20 14.52 -7.30
CA ALA A 63 -3.81 14.87 -7.09
C ALA A 63 -2.85 13.77 -7.59
N VAL A 64 -3.10 12.50 -7.25
CA VAL A 64 -2.29 11.37 -7.74
C VAL A 64 -2.34 11.28 -9.26
N THR A 65 -3.52 11.40 -9.87
CA THR A 65 -3.68 11.23 -11.31
C THR A 65 -2.95 12.30 -12.12
N SER A 66 -2.78 13.50 -11.56
CA SER A 66 -1.95 14.55 -12.16
C SER A 66 -0.48 14.15 -12.17
N VAL A 67 0.03 13.58 -11.07
CA VAL A 67 1.42 13.13 -10.96
C VAL A 67 1.70 11.90 -11.84
N VAL A 68 0.88 10.85 -11.75
CA VAL A 68 1.12 9.61 -12.54
C VAL A 68 1.12 9.88 -14.04
N ARG A 69 0.32 10.84 -14.53
CA ARG A 69 0.33 11.27 -15.93
C ARG A 69 1.64 11.89 -16.34
N LYS A 70 2.21 12.76 -15.50
CA LYS A 70 3.48 13.45 -15.77
C LYS A 70 4.65 12.48 -15.90
N TYR A 71 4.62 11.39 -15.12
CA TYR A 71 5.70 10.39 -15.08
C TYR A 71 5.38 9.09 -15.83
N ASP A 72 4.23 9.03 -16.52
CA ASP A 72 3.76 7.84 -17.23
C ASP A 72 3.78 6.56 -16.36
N ALA A 73 3.41 6.70 -15.09
CA ALA A 73 3.41 5.59 -14.14
C ALA A 73 2.11 4.80 -14.23
N SER A 74 2.21 3.46 -14.18
CA SER A 74 1.02 2.63 -14.01
C SER A 74 0.48 2.76 -12.59
N PHE A 75 -0.83 2.57 -12.38
CA PHE A 75 -1.41 2.59 -11.04
C PHE A 75 -2.68 1.75 -10.96
N LYS A 76 -3.13 1.45 -9.75
CA LYS A 76 -4.43 0.82 -9.51
C LYS A 76 -5.17 1.49 -8.37
N ILE A 77 -6.50 1.42 -8.44
CA ILE A 77 -7.43 1.95 -7.44
C ILE A 77 -8.53 0.92 -7.19
N PRO A 78 -9.34 1.06 -6.12
CA PRO A 78 -10.41 0.13 -5.85
C PRO A 78 -11.46 0.22 -6.95
N ARG A 79 -11.94 -0.91 -7.46
CA ARG A 79 -12.91 -0.94 -8.56
C ARG A 79 -14.27 -0.39 -8.15
N THR A 80 -14.68 -0.67 -6.91
CA THR A 80 -16.01 -0.36 -6.40
C THR A 80 -15.94 0.42 -5.08
N TRP A 81 -17.03 1.11 -4.77
CA TRP A 81 -17.23 1.73 -3.47
C TRP A 81 -17.05 0.74 -2.30
N HIS A 82 -17.55 -0.50 -2.46
CA HIS A 82 -17.39 -1.55 -1.45
C HIS A 82 -15.94 -1.99 -1.27
N ALA A 83 -15.18 -2.14 -2.36
CA ALA A 83 -13.75 -2.45 -2.29
C ALA A 83 -12.99 -1.31 -1.57
N MET A 84 -13.32 -0.06 -1.89
CA MET A 84 -12.76 1.13 -1.22
C MET A 84 -13.06 1.13 0.29
N LEU A 85 -14.31 0.89 0.70
CA LEU A 85 -14.67 0.82 2.13
C LEU A 85 -13.99 -0.35 2.86
N SER A 86 -13.78 -1.48 2.19
CA SER A 86 -13.14 -2.64 2.79
C SER A 86 -11.67 -2.35 3.15
N LEU A 87 -11.01 -1.46 2.39
CA LEU A 87 -9.64 -1.00 2.64
C LEU A 87 -9.54 -0.04 3.83
N THR A 88 -10.60 0.70 4.20
CA THR A 88 -10.59 1.65 5.31
C THR A 88 -11.10 1.04 6.62
N THR A 89 -11.97 0.04 6.54
CA THR A 89 -12.65 -0.58 7.71
C THR A 89 -11.93 -1.80 8.27
N GLY A 90 -10.83 -2.22 7.64
CA GLY A 90 -10.12 -3.44 8.02
C GLY A 90 -10.90 -4.72 7.74
N ALA A 91 -11.79 -4.71 6.75
CA ALA A 91 -12.49 -5.90 6.26
C ALA A 91 -11.59 -6.78 5.36
N VAL A 92 -10.50 -6.21 4.85
CA VAL A 92 -9.43 -6.93 4.14
C VAL A 92 -8.28 -7.30 5.10
N PRO A 93 -7.41 -8.25 4.72
CA PRO A 93 -6.18 -8.52 5.46
C PRO A 93 -5.37 -7.25 5.71
N LEU A 94 -4.74 -7.20 6.87
CA LEU A 94 -3.97 -6.03 7.32
C LEU A 94 -2.88 -5.59 6.32
N VAL A 95 -2.28 -6.55 5.61
CA VAL A 95 -1.25 -6.30 4.58
C VAL A 95 -1.78 -5.50 3.38
N THR A 96 -3.10 -5.40 3.24
CA THR A 96 -3.82 -4.71 2.18
C THR A 96 -4.55 -3.46 2.69
N THR A 97 -4.95 -3.44 3.97
CA THR A 97 -5.63 -2.30 4.60
C THR A 97 -4.88 -0.98 4.39
N GLY A 98 -5.61 0.09 4.10
CA GLY A 98 -5.07 1.43 3.90
C GLY A 98 -4.45 1.69 2.53
N LYS A 99 -4.15 0.66 1.71
CA LYS A 99 -3.52 0.81 0.37
C LYS A 99 -4.54 1.22 -0.69
N MET A 100 -4.98 2.47 -0.63
CA MET A 100 -6.07 2.96 -1.46
C MET A 100 -5.67 3.11 -2.93
N ILE A 101 -4.52 3.74 -3.18
CA ILE A 101 -3.96 3.86 -4.53
C ILE A 101 -2.58 3.22 -4.51
N THR A 102 -2.28 2.38 -5.50
CA THR A 102 -0.92 1.82 -5.68
C THR A 102 -0.35 2.33 -7.00
N ILE A 103 0.83 2.94 -6.97
CA ILE A 103 1.53 3.49 -8.12
C ILE A 103 2.79 2.66 -8.37
N TYR A 104 2.99 2.34 -9.65
CA TYR A 104 4.10 1.56 -10.19
C TYR A 104 4.91 2.49 -11.10
N PRO A 105 5.93 3.18 -10.57
CA PRO A 105 6.81 4.02 -11.37
C PRO A 105 7.71 3.16 -12.27
N LYS A 106 8.18 3.73 -13.39
CA LYS A 106 9.11 3.08 -14.33
C LYS A 106 10.47 2.75 -13.67
N GLN A 107 10.84 3.44 -12.60
CA GLN A 107 12.06 3.23 -11.80
C GLN A 107 13.35 3.21 -12.62
N LYS A 108 13.59 4.26 -13.41
CA LYS A 108 14.87 4.42 -14.10
C LYS A 108 16.01 4.75 -13.13
N SER A 109 15.70 5.36 -11.98
CA SER A 109 16.67 5.70 -10.93
C SER A 109 16.00 6.01 -9.60
N ASP A 110 16.79 5.98 -8.51
CA ASP A 110 16.37 6.45 -7.18
C ASP A 110 15.91 7.92 -7.20
N ILE A 111 16.53 8.76 -8.03
CA ILE A 111 16.22 10.19 -8.17
C ILE A 111 14.83 10.40 -8.78
N GLU A 112 14.48 9.61 -9.79
CA GLU A 112 13.14 9.66 -10.40
C GLU A 112 12.08 9.25 -9.38
N LEU A 113 12.33 8.17 -8.63
CA LEU A 113 11.43 7.71 -7.56
C LEU A 113 11.26 8.79 -6.48
N GLU A 114 12.36 9.38 -6.01
CA GLU A 114 12.34 10.48 -5.03
C GLU A 114 11.56 11.70 -5.54
N THR A 115 11.71 12.03 -6.83
CA THR A 115 11.00 13.16 -7.46
C THR A 115 9.49 12.92 -7.46
N ILE A 116 9.05 11.72 -7.86
CA ILE A 116 7.64 11.33 -7.86
C ILE A 116 7.07 11.39 -6.43
N VAL A 117 7.78 10.83 -5.45
CA VAL A 117 7.36 10.80 -4.05
C VAL A 117 7.25 12.22 -3.47
N ASN A 118 8.22 13.09 -3.74
CA ASN A 118 8.18 14.48 -3.31
C ASN A 118 7.04 15.26 -3.95
N GLU A 119 6.74 15.03 -5.23
CA GLU A 119 5.63 15.69 -5.92
C GLU A 119 4.26 15.21 -5.40
N LEU A 120 4.13 13.90 -5.15
CA LEU A 120 2.96 13.37 -4.44
C LEU A 120 2.84 14.04 -3.06
N TYR A 121 3.93 14.10 -2.29
CA TYR A 121 3.92 14.70 -0.95
C TYR A 121 3.46 16.17 -0.95
N ARG A 122 3.84 16.94 -1.96
CA ARG A 122 3.43 18.35 -2.10
C ARG A 122 1.97 18.52 -2.55
N THR A 123 1.43 17.56 -3.28
CA THR A 123 0.07 17.64 -3.84
C THR A 123 -0.99 17.00 -2.95
N GLN A 124 -0.60 16.12 -2.02
CA GLN A 124 -1.52 15.51 -1.06
C GLN A 124 -1.78 16.46 0.13
N ASN A 125 -3.06 16.71 0.42
CA ASN A 125 -3.50 17.51 1.57
C ASN A 125 -4.11 16.68 2.71
N ASN A 126 -4.15 15.34 2.56
CA ASN A 126 -4.86 14.46 3.48
C ASN A 126 -4.25 14.49 4.88
N LYS A 127 -5.07 14.85 5.87
CA LYS A 127 -4.65 14.89 7.28
C LYS A 127 -5.00 13.62 8.03
N LEU A 128 -5.98 12.85 7.53
CA LEU A 128 -6.42 11.60 8.12
C LEU A 128 -6.24 10.46 7.11
N PHE A 129 -5.66 9.36 7.56
CA PHE A 129 -5.49 8.17 6.71
C PHE A 129 -5.29 6.93 7.59
N PRO A 130 -5.80 5.77 7.16
CA PRO A 130 -5.44 4.50 7.79
C PRO A 130 -3.92 4.24 7.71
N PRO A 131 -3.25 3.84 8.80
CA PRO A 131 -1.83 3.51 8.73
C PRO A 131 -1.59 2.24 7.90
N ILE A 132 -0.49 2.22 7.14
CA ILE A 132 0.01 1.02 6.46
C ILE A 132 1.25 0.53 7.20
N PHE A 133 1.12 -0.58 7.93
CA PHE A 133 2.19 -1.06 8.83
C PHE A 133 3.28 -1.89 8.16
N THR A 134 3.07 -2.30 6.90
CA THR A 134 3.99 -3.18 6.16
C THR A 134 4.99 -2.42 5.29
N ASP A 135 4.89 -1.10 5.26
CA ASP A 135 5.54 -0.24 4.28
C ASP A 135 6.32 0.87 4.99
N TYR A 136 7.28 1.48 4.29
CA TYR A 136 8.00 2.67 4.76
C TYR A 136 7.07 3.87 4.66
N GLN A 137 6.74 4.52 5.77
CA GLN A 137 6.00 5.77 5.72
C GLN A 137 6.94 6.92 5.33
N TYR A 138 6.60 7.64 4.27
CA TYR A 138 7.37 8.80 3.82
C TYR A 138 6.99 10.04 4.62
N LYS A 139 7.89 10.48 5.51
CA LYS A 139 7.61 11.58 6.46
C LYS A 139 6.31 11.31 7.25
N ASP A 140 5.73 12.34 7.85
CA ASP A 140 4.39 12.26 8.44
C ASP A 140 3.32 12.48 7.36
N SER A 141 3.18 11.53 6.44
CA SER A 141 2.25 11.65 5.31
C SER A 141 1.49 10.37 5.02
N ASN A 142 0.49 10.49 4.15
CA ASN A 142 -0.30 9.38 3.63
C ASN A 142 0.42 8.60 2.51
N ILE A 143 1.71 8.81 2.30
CA ILE A 143 2.51 8.18 1.26
C ILE A 143 3.41 7.12 1.89
N PHE A 144 3.37 5.93 1.32
CA PHE A 144 4.09 4.77 1.79
C PHE A 144 4.83 4.08 0.64
N LEU A 145 5.97 3.47 0.94
CA LEU A 145 6.79 2.78 -0.05
C LEU A 145 7.04 1.33 0.34
N ARG A 146 7.02 0.45 -0.66
CA ARG A 146 7.35 -0.96 -0.48
C ARG A 146 8.00 -1.54 -1.72
N TYR A 147 9.06 -2.31 -1.54
CA TYR A 147 9.61 -3.14 -2.61
C TYR A 147 8.81 -4.44 -2.76
N GLY A 148 8.44 -4.81 -3.99
CA GLY A 148 7.82 -6.11 -4.26
C GLY A 148 7.40 -6.32 -5.72
N SER A 149 6.87 -7.51 -6.01
CA SER A 149 6.48 -7.92 -7.38
C SER A 149 5.29 -7.13 -7.92
N PHE A 150 5.38 -6.61 -9.14
CA PHE A 150 4.34 -5.86 -9.84
C PHE A 150 3.20 -6.75 -10.34
N ILE A 151 3.54 -7.99 -10.68
CA ILE A 151 2.62 -9.03 -11.13
C ILE A 151 2.37 -10.03 -10.01
N GLU A 152 1.24 -10.73 -10.08
CA GLU A 152 1.00 -11.87 -9.20
C GLU A 152 1.76 -13.08 -9.72
N GLN A 153 2.58 -13.65 -8.84
CA GLN A 153 3.37 -14.84 -9.08
C GLN A 153 3.58 -15.51 -7.73
N TYR A 154 3.73 -16.83 -7.72
CA TYR A 154 3.55 -17.62 -6.52
C TYR A 154 4.68 -18.65 -6.35
N VAL A 155 5.04 -18.89 -5.10
CA VAL A 155 5.80 -20.07 -4.64
C VAL A 155 4.95 -20.80 -3.60
N LEU A 156 5.20 -22.09 -3.40
CA LEU A 156 4.51 -22.86 -2.37
C LEU A 156 5.30 -22.83 -1.07
N ASP A 157 4.61 -22.69 0.06
CA ASP A 157 5.23 -22.86 1.37
C ASP A 157 5.33 -24.34 1.78
N ASP A 158 5.88 -24.60 2.97
CA ASP A 158 6.04 -25.97 3.49
C ASP A 158 4.71 -26.74 3.64
N LYS A 159 3.57 -26.03 3.61
CA LYS A 159 2.22 -26.60 3.68
C LYS A 159 1.54 -26.70 2.32
N GLN A 160 2.27 -26.45 1.23
CA GLN A 160 1.75 -26.41 -0.14
C GLN A 160 0.76 -25.25 -0.39
N GLU A 161 0.79 -24.21 0.43
CA GLU A 161 -0.06 -23.03 0.25
C GLU A 161 0.64 -21.98 -0.63
N PRO A 162 -0.08 -21.33 -1.56
CA PRO A 162 0.50 -20.33 -2.44
C PRO A 162 0.86 -19.03 -1.70
N LEU A 163 2.13 -18.66 -1.75
CA LEU A 163 2.66 -17.38 -1.30
C LEU A 163 3.02 -16.51 -2.49
N LEU A 164 2.65 -15.23 -2.43
CA LEU A 164 3.11 -14.25 -3.41
C LEU A 164 4.64 -14.19 -3.40
N ALA A 165 5.23 -14.06 -4.58
CA ALA A 165 6.65 -14.20 -4.81
C ALA A 165 7.24 -13.00 -5.57
N LEU A 166 8.57 -12.87 -5.50
CA LEU A 166 9.39 -11.95 -6.28
C LEU A 166 10.73 -12.64 -6.61
N PHE A 167 11.48 -12.12 -7.57
CA PHE A 167 12.80 -12.63 -7.93
C PHE A 167 13.89 -12.08 -7.02
N ASP A 168 14.82 -12.92 -6.62
CA ASP A 168 16.09 -12.51 -6.01
C ASP A 168 17.13 -12.09 -7.06
N GLU A 169 18.35 -11.78 -6.62
CA GLU A 169 19.49 -11.42 -7.47
C GLU A 169 19.93 -12.53 -8.45
N SER A 170 19.53 -13.78 -8.18
CA SER A 170 19.83 -14.95 -9.01
C SER A 170 18.67 -15.31 -9.95
N ASN A 171 17.64 -14.45 -10.06
CA ASN A 171 16.40 -14.70 -10.79
C ASN A 171 15.63 -15.94 -10.30
N VAL A 172 15.75 -16.28 -9.00
CA VAL A 172 14.96 -17.33 -8.37
C VAL A 172 13.76 -16.72 -7.66
N LEU A 173 12.60 -17.36 -7.76
CA LEU A 173 11.40 -16.92 -7.05
C LEU A 173 11.52 -17.22 -5.55
N ILE A 174 11.36 -16.17 -4.75
CA ILE A 174 11.32 -16.23 -3.29
C ILE A 174 10.03 -15.58 -2.76
N PRO A 175 9.57 -15.91 -1.53
CA PRO A 175 8.39 -15.28 -0.95
C PRO A 175 8.51 -13.74 -0.81
N ASP A 176 7.51 -12.99 -1.29
CA ASP A 176 7.30 -11.57 -1.04
C ASP A 176 6.79 -11.36 0.39
N LYS A 177 7.71 -11.33 1.36
CA LYS A 177 7.38 -11.25 2.80
C LYS A 177 6.68 -9.92 3.15
N ARG A 178 5.39 -9.98 3.52
CA ARG A 178 4.56 -8.83 3.93
C ARG A 178 4.47 -8.70 5.45
N VAL A 179 5.59 -8.35 6.09
CA VAL A 179 5.68 -8.22 7.54
C VAL A 179 5.63 -6.76 7.99
N PHE A 180 5.36 -6.55 9.28
CA PHE A 180 5.38 -5.23 9.90
C PHE A 180 6.77 -4.62 9.90
N GLY A 181 6.82 -3.28 9.90
CA GLY A 181 8.05 -2.54 10.12
C GLY A 181 8.87 -2.33 8.86
N ALA A 182 8.20 -2.22 7.71
CA ALA A 182 8.81 -1.87 6.43
C ALA A 182 9.95 -2.82 6.02
N HIS A 183 9.58 -4.04 5.62
CA HIS A 183 10.56 -5.06 5.21
C HIS A 183 11.06 -4.82 3.78
N THR A 184 12.38 -4.89 3.61
CA THR A 184 13.07 -4.90 2.31
C THR A 184 13.89 -6.18 2.18
N PRO A 185 13.85 -6.91 1.04
CA PRO A 185 14.74 -8.04 0.81
C PRO A 185 16.22 -7.62 0.87
N SER A 186 17.09 -8.51 1.36
CA SER A 186 18.51 -8.20 1.62
C SER A 186 19.30 -7.76 0.40
N PHE A 187 18.93 -8.23 -0.79
CA PHE A 187 19.57 -7.88 -2.06
C PHE A 187 19.14 -6.52 -2.60
N VAL A 188 18.11 -5.91 -2.04
CA VAL A 188 17.62 -4.59 -2.46
C VAL A 188 18.27 -3.52 -1.61
N LYS A 189 19.03 -2.64 -2.27
CA LYS A 189 19.50 -1.41 -1.64
C LYS A 189 18.33 -0.45 -1.45
N VAL A 190 18.10 -0.02 -0.22
CA VAL A 190 17.08 1.00 0.09
C VAL A 190 17.58 2.38 -0.37
N PRO A 191 16.84 3.09 -1.24
CA PRO A 191 17.17 4.46 -1.63
C PRO A 191 17.29 5.38 -0.41
N ARG A 192 18.29 6.27 -0.41
CA ARG A 192 18.64 7.10 0.77
C ARG A 192 17.50 7.97 1.28
N PHE A 193 16.59 8.41 0.41
CA PHE A 193 15.44 9.24 0.79
C PHE A 193 14.32 8.45 1.48
N ILE A 194 14.35 7.11 1.40
CA ILE A 194 13.39 6.24 2.10
C ILE A 194 13.91 6.04 3.52
N THR A 195 13.46 6.92 4.41
CA THR A 195 13.65 6.77 5.86
C THR A 195 12.35 6.33 6.48
N ASN A 196 12.37 5.32 7.35
CA ASN A 196 11.14 4.90 8.02
C ASN A 196 10.72 5.96 9.04
N TYR A 197 9.57 6.60 8.82
CA TYR A 197 8.99 7.50 9.80
C TYR A 197 8.40 6.70 10.96
N PHE A 198 8.88 6.98 12.16
CA PHE A 198 8.31 6.45 13.39
C PHE A 198 7.49 7.56 14.06
N PRO A 199 6.15 7.48 14.08
CA PRO A 199 5.35 8.48 14.76
C PRO A 199 5.75 8.52 16.24
N LYS A 200 5.95 9.72 16.77
CA LYS A 200 6.17 9.93 18.21
C LYS A 200 4.92 9.46 18.95
N ARG A 201 4.97 8.27 19.56
CA ARG A 201 3.87 7.74 20.35
C ARG A 201 3.99 8.23 21.78
N THR A 202 2.92 8.83 22.30
CA THR A 202 2.75 9.04 23.74
C THR A 202 2.55 7.67 24.38
N THR A 203 3.51 7.22 25.18
CA THR A 203 3.41 5.98 25.93
C THR A 203 2.57 6.22 27.19
N MET A 204 1.38 5.60 27.25
CA MET A 204 0.67 5.43 28.51
C MET A 204 1.18 4.16 29.18
N GLN A 205 1.64 4.28 30.43
CA GLN A 205 2.02 3.12 31.22
C GLN A 205 0.78 2.57 31.93
N PHE A 206 0.52 1.29 31.70
CA PHE A 206 -0.48 0.53 32.45
C PHE A 206 0.25 -0.57 33.23
N PRO A 207 -0.24 -0.97 34.42
CA PRO A 207 0.34 -2.07 35.21
C PRO A 207 -0.02 -3.43 34.60
N LEU A 208 0.38 -3.64 33.35
CA LEU A 208 0.16 -4.86 32.58
C LEU A 208 1.49 -5.60 32.45
N THR A 209 1.50 -6.90 32.72
CA THR A 209 2.68 -7.75 32.55
C THR A 209 2.39 -8.93 31.62
N GLN A 210 3.45 -9.58 31.13
CA GLN A 210 3.39 -10.77 30.27
C GLN A 210 2.49 -10.63 29.02
N PRO A 211 2.66 -9.59 28.18
CA PRO A 211 1.85 -9.46 26.98
C PRO A 211 2.14 -10.59 25.99
N ARG A 212 1.12 -11.38 25.64
CA ARG A 212 1.17 -12.40 24.58
C ARG A 212 0.14 -12.10 23.52
N LEU A 213 0.58 -11.88 22.28
CA LEU A 213 -0.31 -11.69 21.13
C LEU A 213 -1.11 -12.96 20.87
N LEU A 214 -2.44 -12.85 20.85
CA LEU A 214 -3.37 -13.93 20.49
C LEU A 214 -3.88 -13.79 19.07
N GLN A 215 -4.23 -12.58 18.66
CA GLN A 215 -4.76 -12.31 17.33
C GLN A 215 -4.24 -10.99 16.80
N ARG A 216 -3.99 -10.95 15.50
CA ARG A 216 -3.60 -9.75 14.76
C ARG A 216 -4.56 -9.53 13.61
N SER A 217 -5.12 -8.33 13.52
CA SER A 217 -6.06 -7.96 12.46
C SER A 217 -5.93 -6.47 12.11
N ALA A 218 -6.58 -6.08 11.02
CA ALA A 218 -6.73 -4.67 10.65
C ALA A 218 -7.56 -3.85 11.64
N LYS A 219 -8.37 -4.50 12.47
CA LYS A 219 -9.25 -3.86 13.47
C LYS A 219 -8.61 -3.78 14.86
N GLY A 220 -7.34 -4.13 14.98
CA GLY A 220 -6.62 -4.18 16.24
C GLY A 220 -6.01 -5.55 16.55
N ASN A 221 -5.21 -5.56 17.60
CA ASN A 221 -4.53 -6.74 18.12
C ASN A 221 -5.20 -7.17 19.41
N ILE A 222 -5.29 -8.47 19.65
CA ILE A 222 -5.76 -9.00 20.92
C ILE A 222 -4.56 -9.60 21.64
N TYR A 223 -4.32 -9.15 22.87
CA TYR A 223 -3.26 -9.66 23.74
C TYR A 223 -3.86 -10.32 24.96
N LYS A 224 -3.27 -11.43 25.39
CA LYS A 224 -3.39 -11.90 26.76
C LYS A 224 -2.39 -11.12 27.61
N VAL A 225 -2.84 -10.57 28.73
CA VAL A 225 -2.03 -9.81 29.68
C VAL A 225 -2.35 -10.24 31.10
N LEU A 226 -1.44 -9.97 32.03
CA LEU A 226 -1.70 -10.09 33.47
C LEU A 226 -1.90 -8.69 34.07
N THR A 227 -2.95 -8.54 34.88
CA THR A 227 -3.29 -7.31 35.61
C THR A 227 -3.24 -7.58 37.12
N PRO A 228 -3.29 -6.54 37.99
CA PRO A 228 -3.40 -6.74 39.44
C PRO A 228 -4.63 -7.54 39.88
N LYS A 229 -5.68 -7.63 39.05
CA LYS A 229 -6.91 -8.39 39.33
C LYS A 229 -6.92 -9.79 38.70
N GLY A 230 -5.82 -10.19 38.04
CA GLY A 230 -5.69 -11.47 37.34
C GLY A 230 -5.56 -11.34 35.82
N PRO A 231 -5.63 -12.48 35.08
CA PRO A 231 -5.50 -12.51 33.63
C PRO A 231 -6.61 -11.74 32.92
N ALA A 232 -6.27 -11.01 31.86
CA ALA A 232 -7.22 -10.26 31.05
C ALA A 232 -6.88 -10.33 29.55
N LEU A 233 -7.85 -9.93 28.72
CA LEU A 233 -7.66 -9.67 27.30
C LEU A 233 -7.59 -8.16 27.07
N LEU A 234 -6.52 -7.71 26.43
CA LEU A 234 -6.37 -6.34 25.95
C LEU A 234 -6.66 -6.33 24.44
N LYS A 235 -7.53 -5.42 24.00
CA LYS A 235 -7.86 -5.19 22.59
C LYS A 235 -7.47 -3.77 22.18
#